data_AF-A0AAU8HSR7-F1
#
_entry.id   AF-A0AAU8HSR7-F1
#
_cell.length_a   1.000
_cell.length_b   1.000
_cell.length_c   1.000
_cell.angle_alpha   90.00
_cell.angle_beta   90.00
_cell.angle_gamma   90.00
#
_symmetry.space_group_name_H-M   'P 1'
#
loop_
_entity.id
_entity.type
_entity.pdbx_description
1 polymer ?
#
loop_
_entity_poly.entity_id
_entity_poly.type
_entity_poly.pdbx_seq_one_letter_code
_entity_poly.pdbx_strand_id
1 'polypeptide(L)'
;MTKKFNKKLMLDNIAYLLKDAGKKIGELESDAGVSPGYISRISKEGNTKPGIDFIMNVADSLNVSINTLLNVELTEMTPNERYLLSFLEKLNKDTIDDKLDWNCESADWLNRAETDKNSYSDHPLLSYETFYEEGEGDYPNEVSRVVFVSKSFDCKTSIYGDCFNLRLKNGSILYIMNISKSVYRVNDPNAFAKEIWMYIPGTGTNFLCRNNEISPLADLVDELYSTVSERMKHPRVKGELQYVIDSFMKDDVSDDDDTIPF
;
A
#
# COMPACT_ATOMS: atom_id res chain seq x y z
N MET A 1 0.10 11.99 -17.77
CA MET A 1 1.38 12.35 -18.42
C MET A 1 2.22 11.09 -18.59
N THR A 2 2.87 10.91 -19.75
CA THR A 2 3.79 9.78 -19.96
C THR A 2 5.08 10.01 -19.17
N LYS A 3 5.29 9.29 -18.07
CA LYS A 3 6.56 9.32 -17.33
C LYS A 3 7.68 8.86 -18.27
N LYS A 4 8.69 9.70 -18.47
CA LYS A 4 9.90 9.34 -19.23
C LYS A 4 10.98 8.93 -18.25
N PHE A 5 11.75 7.89 -18.59
CA PHE A 5 12.89 7.46 -17.78
C PHE A 5 13.84 8.63 -17.50
N ASN A 6 13.99 8.96 -16.21
CA ASN A 6 14.88 10.00 -15.73
C ASN A 6 16.18 9.38 -15.24
N LYS A 7 17.18 9.34 -16.13
CA LYS A 7 18.52 8.81 -15.83
C LYS A 7 19.16 9.50 -14.62
N LYS A 8 18.94 10.80 -14.47
CA LYS A 8 19.53 11.58 -13.38
C LYS A 8 18.95 11.15 -12.04
N LEU A 9 17.62 11.07 -11.93
CA LEU A 9 16.92 10.59 -10.74
C LEU A 9 17.43 9.22 -10.29
N MET A 10 17.52 8.25 -11.22
CA MET A 10 18.05 6.92 -10.92
C MET A 10 19.48 6.99 -10.35
N LEU A 11 20.37 7.79 -10.96
CA LEU A 11 21.76 7.91 -10.49
C LEU A 11 21.87 8.61 -9.13
N ASP A 12 21.05 9.63 -8.90
CA ASP A 12 20.98 10.36 -7.64
C ASP A 12 20.47 9.42 -6.52
N ASN A 13 19.47 8.58 -6.81
CA ASN A 13 18.99 7.53 -5.91
C ASN A 13 20.06 6.47 -5.62
N ILE A 14 20.79 6.00 -6.62
CA ILE A 14 21.91 5.06 -6.42
C ILE A 14 22.96 5.67 -5.49
N ALA A 15 23.35 6.92 -5.74
CA ALA A 15 24.35 7.61 -4.93
C ALA A 15 23.87 7.77 -3.48
N TYR A 16 22.60 8.09 -3.28
CA TYR A 16 21.97 8.17 -1.97
C TYR A 16 21.99 6.83 -1.23
N LEU A 17 21.48 5.76 -1.86
CA LEU A 17 21.38 4.42 -1.27
C LEU A 17 22.76 3.81 -0.97
N LEU A 18 23.76 4.05 -1.81
CA LEU A 18 25.14 3.63 -1.55
C LEU A 18 25.69 4.26 -0.27
N LYS A 19 25.44 5.56 -0.09
CA LYS A 19 25.88 6.28 1.10
C LYS A 19 25.18 5.78 2.36
N ASP A 20 23.88 5.52 2.26
CA ASP A 20 23.06 5.00 3.36
C ASP A 20 23.49 3.57 3.77
N ALA A 21 23.74 2.70 2.78
CA ALA A 21 24.22 1.34 3.00
C ALA A 21 25.72 1.23 3.34
N GLY A 22 26.47 2.35 3.32
CA GLY A 22 27.93 2.35 3.53
C GLY A 22 28.71 1.58 2.46
N LYS A 23 28.13 1.41 1.26
CA LYS A 23 28.66 0.59 0.16
C LYS A 23 29.43 1.44 -0.84
N LYS A 24 30.50 0.90 -1.43
CA LYS A 24 31.26 1.61 -2.47
C LYS A 24 30.66 1.40 -3.85
N ILE A 25 30.79 2.41 -4.72
CA ILE A 25 30.31 2.34 -6.11
C ILE A 25 30.88 1.14 -6.89
N GLY A 26 32.16 0.82 -6.69
CA GLY A 26 32.80 -0.32 -7.35
C GLY A 26 32.30 -1.69 -6.87
N GLU A 27 31.88 -1.79 -5.59
CA GLU A 27 31.24 -2.99 -5.06
C GLU A 27 29.86 -3.19 -5.69
N LEU A 28 29.08 -2.11 -5.82
CA LEU A 28 27.80 -2.16 -6.52
C LEU A 28 27.95 -2.49 -8.01
N GLU A 29 28.96 -1.97 -8.70
CA GLU A 29 29.23 -2.33 -10.10
C GLU A 29 29.53 -3.83 -10.26
N SER A 30 30.32 -4.39 -9.33
CA SER A 30 30.60 -5.83 -9.30
C SER A 30 29.32 -6.64 -9.06
N ASP A 31 28.53 -6.27 -8.07
CA ASP A 31 27.30 -6.97 -7.71
C ASP A 31 26.21 -6.85 -8.79
N ALA A 32 26.20 -5.73 -9.51
CA ALA A 32 25.32 -5.51 -10.65
C ALA A 32 25.78 -6.25 -11.92
N GLY A 33 26.95 -6.91 -11.90
CA GLY A 33 27.51 -7.64 -13.03
C GLY A 33 28.05 -6.74 -14.15
N VAL A 34 28.46 -5.50 -13.83
CA VAL A 34 28.99 -4.54 -14.80
C VAL A 34 30.47 -4.22 -14.58
N SER A 35 31.11 -3.71 -15.63
CA SER A 35 32.53 -3.35 -15.59
C SER A 35 32.78 -2.15 -14.68
N PRO A 36 33.93 -2.09 -13.96
CA PRO A 36 34.30 -0.93 -13.17
C PRO A 36 34.22 0.39 -13.96
N GLY A 37 33.69 1.42 -13.32
CA GLY A 37 33.42 2.73 -13.90
C GLY A 37 32.23 2.76 -14.88
N TYR A 38 31.41 1.71 -14.95
CA TYR A 38 30.18 1.70 -15.75
C TYR A 38 29.24 2.83 -15.33
N ILE A 39 29.03 3.02 -14.02
CA ILE A 39 28.18 4.08 -13.47
C ILE A 39 28.74 5.45 -13.84
N SER A 40 30.07 5.62 -13.80
CA SER A 40 30.74 6.85 -14.24
C SER A 40 30.61 7.10 -15.75
N ARG A 41 30.57 6.04 -16.58
CA ARG A 41 30.36 6.16 -18.02
C ARG A 41 28.93 6.55 -18.37
N ILE A 42 27.93 5.99 -17.67
CA ILE A 42 26.51 6.32 -17.92
C ILE A 42 26.13 7.69 -17.34
N SER A 43 26.84 8.17 -16.31
CA SER A 43 26.58 9.48 -15.68
C SER A 43 27.06 10.66 -16.53
N LYS A 44 28.05 10.46 -17.41
CA LYS A 44 28.51 11.49 -18.36
C LYS A 44 27.39 11.91 -19.32
N GLU A 45 27.44 13.18 -19.74
CA GLU A 45 26.51 13.72 -20.73
C GLU A 45 26.61 12.92 -22.03
N GLY A 46 25.54 12.17 -22.32
CA GLY A 46 25.47 11.23 -23.43
C GLY A 46 24.17 10.43 -23.41
N ASN A 47 23.80 9.90 -24.58
CA ASN A 47 22.59 9.10 -24.80
C ASN A 47 22.70 7.64 -24.33
N THR A 48 23.79 7.27 -23.65
CA THR A 48 23.96 5.92 -23.09
C THR A 48 22.90 5.67 -22.03
N LYS A 49 21.99 4.73 -22.32
CA LYS A 49 20.97 4.27 -21.39
C LYS A 49 21.45 2.99 -20.69
N PRO A 50 21.23 2.87 -19.38
CA PRO A 50 21.52 1.62 -18.67
C PRO A 50 20.66 0.47 -19.23
N GLY A 51 21.22 -0.74 -19.25
CA GLY A 51 20.48 -1.95 -19.58
C GLY A 51 19.50 -2.32 -18.48
N ILE A 52 18.45 -3.09 -18.81
CA ILE A 52 17.45 -3.52 -17.83
C ILE A 52 18.05 -4.42 -16.75
N ASP A 53 18.95 -5.33 -17.13
CA ASP A 53 19.64 -6.23 -16.19
C ASP A 53 20.43 -5.45 -15.14
N PHE A 54 21.09 -4.36 -15.55
CA PHE A 54 21.79 -3.47 -14.62
C PHE A 54 20.82 -2.83 -13.62
N ILE A 55 19.67 -2.34 -14.08
CA ILE A 55 18.66 -1.71 -13.20
C ILE A 55 18.13 -2.73 -12.19
N MET A 56 17.79 -3.94 -12.65
CA MET A 56 17.29 -5.03 -11.80
C MET A 56 18.32 -5.41 -10.74
N ASN A 57 19.56 -5.71 -11.15
CA ASN A 57 20.60 -6.14 -10.23
C ASN A 57 20.99 -5.05 -9.22
N VAL A 58 20.95 -3.77 -9.61
CA VAL A 58 21.17 -2.66 -8.69
C VAL A 58 20.05 -2.54 -7.66
N ALA A 59 18.79 -2.64 -8.10
CA ALA A 59 17.63 -2.62 -7.20
C ALA A 59 17.71 -3.76 -6.17
N ASP A 60 18.00 -4.98 -6.63
CA ASP A 60 18.20 -6.15 -5.78
C ASP A 60 19.38 -5.96 -4.81
N SER A 61 20.52 -5.49 -5.32
CA SER A 61 21.72 -5.26 -4.52
C SER A 61 21.53 -4.19 -3.44
N LEU A 62 20.67 -3.21 -3.67
CA LEU A 62 20.34 -2.14 -2.71
C LEU A 62 19.09 -2.48 -1.89
N ASN A 63 18.47 -3.65 -2.13
CA ASN A 63 17.25 -4.13 -1.49
C ASN A 63 16.11 -3.10 -1.52
N VAL A 64 15.86 -2.53 -2.70
CA VAL A 64 14.75 -1.62 -2.99
C VAL A 64 14.00 -2.08 -4.24
N SER A 65 12.73 -1.73 -4.39
CA SER A 65 12.01 -1.95 -5.64
C SER A 65 12.60 -1.14 -6.81
N ILE A 66 12.41 -1.66 -8.03
CA ILE A 66 12.71 -0.92 -9.27
C ILE A 66 11.91 0.38 -9.32
N ASN A 67 10.68 0.38 -8.80
CA ASN A 67 9.83 1.56 -8.77
C ASN A 67 10.44 2.67 -7.91
N THR A 68 10.91 2.34 -6.70
CA THR A 68 11.63 3.28 -5.83
C THR A 68 12.88 3.81 -6.51
N LEU A 69 13.68 2.93 -7.12
CA LEU A 69 14.91 3.33 -7.79
C LEU A 69 14.66 4.33 -8.93
N LEU A 70 13.56 4.18 -9.66
CA LEU A 70 13.31 4.94 -10.88
C LEU A 70 12.37 6.15 -10.73
N ASN A 71 11.48 6.14 -9.73
CA ASN A 71 10.37 7.09 -9.66
C ASN A 71 10.33 7.91 -8.36
N VAL A 72 11.05 7.51 -7.31
CA VAL A 72 11.01 8.21 -6.01
C VAL A 72 12.24 9.10 -5.83
N GLU A 73 12.06 10.38 -5.48
CA GLU A 73 13.16 11.32 -5.25
C GLU A 73 13.69 11.23 -3.80
N LEU A 74 14.61 10.28 -3.56
CA LEU A 74 15.08 9.96 -2.20
C LEU A 74 15.84 11.10 -1.50
N THR A 75 16.48 11.98 -2.28
CA THR A 75 17.33 13.07 -1.77
C THR A 75 16.52 14.17 -1.07
N GLU A 76 15.29 14.44 -1.54
CA GLU A 76 14.44 15.52 -1.03
C GLU A 76 13.46 15.05 0.06
N MET A 77 13.43 13.75 0.37
CA MET A 77 12.54 13.20 1.38
C MET A 77 12.93 13.66 2.79
N THR A 78 11.93 13.83 3.64
CA THR A 78 12.11 13.98 5.09
C THR A 78 12.48 12.64 5.75
N PRO A 79 13.04 12.64 6.97
CA PRO A 79 13.30 11.40 7.71
C PRO A 79 12.06 10.53 7.92
N ASN A 80 10.88 11.13 8.12
CA ASN A 80 9.63 10.41 8.33
C ASN A 80 9.14 9.74 7.04
N GLU A 81 9.24 10.43 5.89
CA GLU A 81 8.89 9.85 4.61
C GLU A 81 9.79 8.67 4.26
N ARG A 82 11.10 8.75 4.57
CA ARG A 82 12.02 7.62 4.37
C ARG A 82 11.71 6.43 5.27
N TYR A 83 11.31 6.69 6.52
CA TYR A 83 10.86 5.66 7.43
C TYR A 83 9.61 4.95 6.87
N LEU A 84 8.64 5.72 6.38
CA LEU A 84 7.44 5.17 5.74
C LEU A 84 7.76 4.43 4.44
N LEU A 85 8.66 4.93 3.60
CA LEU A 85 9.12 4.23 2.39
C LEU A 85 9.68 2.86 2.73
N SER A 86 10.58 2.79 3.72
CA SER A 86 11.19 1.52 4.15
C SER A 86 10.13 0.54 4.66
N PHE A 87 9.12 1.06 5.36
CA PHE A 87 7.98 0.27 5.82
C PHE A 87 7.15 -0.26 4.64
N LEU A 88 6.78 0.57 3.67
CA LEU A 88 5.97 0.18 2.51
C LEU A 88 6.70 -0.80 1.60
N GLU A 89 8.00 -0.60 1.35
CA GLU A 89 8.86 -1.53 0.59
C GLU A 89 8.88 -2.92 1.23
N LYS A 90 9.12 -2.98 2.55
CA LYS A 90 9.10 -4.25 3.28
C LYS A 90 7.72 -4.90 3.22
N LEU A 91 6.66 -4.11 3.37
CA LEU A 91 5.29 -4.60 3.35
C LEU A 91 4.91 -5.18 1.98
N ASN A 92 5.33 -4.51 0.91
CA ASN A 92 5.12 -4.97 -0.46
C ASN A 92 5.88 -6.28 -0.72
N LYS A 93 7.16 -6.34 -0.33
CA LYS A 93 7.98 -7.56 -0.44
C LYS A 93 7.37 -8.74 0.32
N ASP A 94 6.98 -8.54 1.57
CA ASP A 94 6.38 -9.59 2.38
C ASP A 94 4.97 -10.01 1.85
N THR A 95 4.26 -9.11 1.16
CA THR A 95 3.01 -9.46 0.46
C THR A 95 3.28 -10.33 -0.77
N ILE A 96 4.33 -10.02 -1.55
CA ILE A 96 4.75 -10.82 -2.70
C ILE A 96 5.21 -12.21 -2.23
N ASP A 97 5.94 -12.29 -1.12
CA ASP A 97 6.43 -13.54 -0.55
C ASP A 97 5.35 -14.36 0.18
N ASP A 98 4.07 -13.97 0.13
CA ASP A 98 2.94 -14.59 0.84
C ASP A 98 3.13 -14.74 2.36
N LYS A 99 3.88 -13.80 2.98
CA LYS A 99 4.13 -13.79 4.42
C LYS A 99 3.05 -13.07 5.22
N LEU A 100 2.12 -12.38 4.55
CA LEU A 100 1.12 -11.51 5.18
C LEU A 100 -0.31 -11.99 4.91
N ASP A 101 -1.07 -12.19 5.99
CA ASP A 101 -2.50 -12.54 5.95
C ASP A 101 -3.36 -11.28 5.90
N TRP A 102 -3.53 -10.75 4.70
CA TRP A 102 -4.42 -9.64 4.41
C TRP A 102 -5.89 -10.06 4.46
N ASN A 103 -6.75 -9.22 5.01
CA ASN A 103 -8.20 -9.36 4.92
C ASN A 103 -8.75 -8.35 3.90
N CYS A 104 -9.82 -8.73 3.21
CA CYS A 104 -10.53 -7.88 2.27
C CYS A 104 -11.83 -7.38 2.92
N GLU A 105 -12.10 -6.08 2.78
CA GLU A 105 -13.34 -5.43 3.17
C GLU A 105 -13.97 -4.83 1.91
N SER A 106 -15.14 -5.31 1.52
CA SER A 106 -15.78 -4.85 0.30
C SER A 106 -16.33 -3.43 0.46
N ALA A 107 -16.32 -2.66 -0.64
CA ALA A 107 -16.94 -1.34 -0.67
C ALA A 107 -18.43 -1.38 -0.26
N ASP A 108 -19.12 -2.44 -0.64
CA ASP A 108 -20.55 -2.64 -0.36
C ASP A 108 -20.83 -2.83 1.15
N TRP A 109 -19.95 -3.55 1.85
CA TRP A 109 -20.06 -3.69 3.31
C TRP A 109 -19.74 -2.38 4.02
N LEU A 110 -18.65 -1.71 3.63
CA LEU A 110 -18.22 -0.46 4.26
C LEU A 110 -19.20 0.71 4.03
N ASN A 111 -19.73 0.85 2.81
CA ASN A 111 -20.67 1.94 2.49
C ASN A 111 -22.06 1.74 3.13
N ARG A 112 -22.39 0.53 3.59
CA ARG A 112 -23.63 0.23 4.32
C ARG A 112 -23.41 0.07 5.82
N ALA A 113 -22.24 0.48 6.33
CA ALA A 113 -22.01 0.48 7.76
C ALA A 113 -23.06 1.36 8.46
N GLU A 114 -23.59 0.84 9.57
CA GLU A 114 -24.50 1.56 10.43
C GLU A 114 -23.86 1.76 11.79
N THR A 115 -24.56 2.48 12.67
CA THR A 115 -24.15 2.58 14.07
C THR A 115 -24.92 1.62 14.94
N ASP A 116 -24.30 1.21 16.04
CA ASP A 116 -24.98 0.48 17.10
C ASP A 116 -26.04 1.35 17.80
N LYS A 117 -26.73 0.76 18.79
CA LYS A 117 -27.76 1.46 19.58
C LYS A 117 -27.24 2.70 20.33
N ASN A 118 -25.92 2.85 20.46
CA ASN A 118 -25.25 3.95 21.14
C ASN A 118 -24.60 4.93 20.13
N SER A 119 -24.89 4.80 18.84
CA SER A 119 -24.33 5.62 17.76
C SER A 119 -22.83 5.41 17.50
N TYR A 120 -22.26 4.28 17.92
CA TYR A 120 -20.88 3.90 17.59
C TYR A 120 -20.84 3.09 16.30
N SER A 121 -19.88 3.40 15.41
CA SER A 121 -19.60 2.56 14.26
C SER A 121 -18.76 1.35 14.68
N ASP A 122 -19.06 0.18 14.12
CA ASP A 122 -18.29 -1.05 14.35
C ASP A 122 -16.88 -1.00 13.73
N HIS A 123 -16.67 -0.14 12.73
CA HIS A 123 -15.39 -0.02 12.05
C HIS A 123 -14.57 1.16 12.59
N PRO A 124 -13.30 0.98 12.99
CA PRO A 124 -12.53 2.00 13.71
C PRO A 124 -12.24 3.26 12.88
N LEU A 125 -12.23 3.15 11.55
CA LEU A 125 -12.03 4.30 10.66
C LEU A 125 -13.32 5.05 10.29
N LEU A 126 -14.50 4.52 10.63
CA LEU A 126 -15.78 5.08 10.20
C LEU A 126 -16.42 5.86 11.35
N SER A 127 -17.07 6.97 11.02
CA SER A 127 -17.81 7.80 11.97
C SER A 127 -19.14 8.26 11.38
N TYR A 128 -20.12 8.49 12.24
CA TYR A 128 -21.40 9.05 11.84
C TYR A 128 -21.27 10.57 11.71
N GLU A 129 -21.47 11.09 10.50
CA GLU A 129 -21.29 12.51 10.19
C GLU A 129 -22.54 13.10 9.55
N THR A 130 -22.77 14.39 9.78
CA THR A 130 -23.79 15.19 9.09
C THR A 130 -23.11 16.28 8.27
N PHE A 131 -23.37 16.31 6.97
CA PHE A 131 -22.70 17.22 6.05
C PHE A 131 -23.52 17.49 4.79
N TYR A 132 -23.09 18.46 3.98
CA TYR A 132 -23.77 18.87 2.76
C TYR A 132 -23.14 18.25 1.50
N GLU A 133 -23.94 17.55 0.71
CA GLU A 133 -23.57 16.99 -0.60
C GLU A 133 -24.28 17.70 -1.75
N GLU A 134 -23.58 17.81 -2.88
CA GLU A 134 -24.18 18.32 -4.12
C GLU A 134 -25.27 17.34 -4.60
N GLY A 135 -26.50 17.84 -4.72
CA GLY A 135 -27.63 17.08 -5.24
C GLY A 135 -28.00 17.47 -6.67
N GLU A 136 -29.16 17.01 -7.13
CA GLU A 136 -29.69 17.39 -8.45
C GLU A 136 -30.24 18.83 -8.50
N GLY A 137 -30.54 19.42 -7.34
CA GLY A 137 -31.06 20.79 -7.23
C GLY A 137 -29.96 21.86 -7.16
N ASP A 138 -30.38 23.13 -7.20
CA ASP A 138 -29.48 24.30 -7.12
C ASP A 138 -28.80 24.46 -5.76
N TYR A 139 -29.24 23.72 -4.74
CA TYR A 139 -28.71 23.78 -3.37
C TYR A 139 -28.24 22.40 -2.90
N PRO A 140 -27.12 22.33 -2.15
CA PRO A 140 -26.67 21.09 -1.53
C PRO A 140 -27.71 20.51 -0.56
N ASN A 141 -27.79 19.19 -0.50
CA ASN A 141 -28.63 18.46 0.44
C ASN A 141 -27.84 18.12 1.70
N GLU A 142 -28.46 18.27 2.88
CA GLU A 142 -27.92 17.75 4.13
C GLU A 142 -28.11 16.23 4.17
N VAL A 143 -27.04 15.50 4.48
CA VAL A 143 -27.01 14.05 4.56
C VAL A 143 -26.36 13.66 5.89
N SER A 144 -26.94 12.66 6.56
CA SER A 144 -26.37 12.06 7.77
C SER A 144 -26.19 10.56 7.57
N ARG A 145 -24.96 10.07 7.67
CA ARG A 145 -24.65 8.64 7.55
C ARG A 145 -23.27 8.32 8.14
N VAL A 146 -22.99 7.03 8.31
CA VAL A 146 -21.65 6.56 8.62
C VAL A 146 -20.77 6.72 7.38
N VAL A 147 -19.63 7.37 7.53
CA VAL A 147 -18.66 7.61 6.46
C VAL A 147 -17.24 7.39 6.95
N PHE A 148 -16.33 7.13 6.02
CA PHE A 148 -14.90 7.19 6.28
C PHE A 148 -14.42 8.65 6.13
N VAL A 149 -13.98 9.27 7.21
CA VAL A 149 -13.48 10.67 7.18
C VAL A 149 -12.04 10.71 6.69
N SER A 150 -11.87 10.77 5.36
CA SER A 150 -10.57 10.69 4.71
C SER A 150 -9.77 11.99 4.78
N LYS A 151 -8.44 11.93 4.58
CA LYS A 151 -7.61 13.13 4.43
C LYS A 151 -7.75 13.78 3.05
N SER A 152 -8.28 13.07 2.07
CA SER A 152 -8.41 13.54 0.69
C SER A 152 -9.75 14.23 0.44
N PHE A 153 -10.83 13.71 1.00
CA PHE A 153 -12.20 14.18 0.74
C PHE A 153 -13.04 14.45 1.99
N ASP A 154 -12.46 14.32 3.20
CA ASP A 154 -13.16 14.56 4.48
C ASP A 154 -14.42 13.67 4.61
N CYS A 155 -15.50 14.14 5.23
CA CYS A 155 -16.80 13.46 5.29
C CYS A 155 -17.43 13.19 3.90
N LYS A 156 -17.00 13.87 2.84
CA LYS A 156 -17.51 13.69 1.46
C LYS A 156 -16.82 12.52 0.73
N THR A 157 -16.62 11.44 1.46
CA THR A 157 -15.93 10.25 0.98
C THR A 157 -16.92 9.11 0.77
N SER A 158 -16.75 8.39 -0.32
CA SER A 158 -17.37 7.08 -0.58
C SER A 158 -16.28 6.03 -0.72
N ILE A 159 -16.59 4.78 -0.36
CA ILE A 159 -15.68 3.66 -0.64
C ILE A 159 -15.89 3.21 -2.08
N TYR A 160 -14.82 3.24 -2.88
CA TYR A 160 -14.90 3.00 -4.32
C TYR A 160 -14.73 1.53 -4.70
N GLY A 161 -13.86 0.81 -3.99
CA GLY A 161 -13.57 -0.59 -4.25
C GLY A 161 -13.11 -1.32 -2.99
N ASP A 162 -12.62 -2.53 -3.17
CA ASP A 162 -12.12 -3.34 -2.06
C ASP A 162 -11.05 -2.59 -1.27
N CYS A 163 -11.21 -2.60 0.05
CA CYS A 163 -10.25 -2.12 1.01
C CYS A 163 -9.57 -3.32 1.67
N PHE A 164 -8.37 -3.11 2.20
CA PHE A 164 -7.60 -4.19 2.78
C PHE A 164 -7.15 -3.83 4.18
N ASN A 165 -7.17 -4.80 5.09
CA ASN A 165 -6.60 -4.64 6.42
C ASN A 165 -5.60 -5.74 6.73
N LEU A 166 -4.63 -5.41 7.58
CA LEU A 166 -3.61 -6.33 8.07
C LEU A 166 -3.39 -6.11 9.55
N ARG A 167 -3.50 -7.18 10.33
CA ARG A 167 -3.16 -7.16 11.75
C ARG A 167 -1.64 -7.10 11.92
N LEU A 168 -1.17 -6.12 12.68
CA LEU A 168 0.20 -5.94 13.08
C LEU A 168 0.36 -6.25 14.59
N LYS A 169 1.55 -5.97 15.12
CA LYS A 169 1.89 -6.19 16.54
C LYS A 169 0.94 -5.42 17.47
N ASN A 170 0.74 -5.95 18.68
CA ASN A 170 -0.06 -5.34 19.76
C ASN A 170 -1.53 -5.07 19.41
N GLY A 171 -2.09 -5.80 18.42
CA GLY A 171 -3.47 -5.59 17.99
C GLY A 171 -3.67 -4.34 17.14
N SER A 172 -2.59 -3.66 16.73
CA SER A 172 -2.68 -2.60 15.74
C SER A 172 -3.14 -3.18 14.39
N ILE A 173 -3.89 -2.39 13.63
CA ILE A 173 -4.41 -2.80 12.32
C ILE A 173 -4.02 -1.73 11.31
N LEU A 174 -3.36 -2.17 10.24
CA LEU A 174 -3.07 -1.34 9.07
C LEU A 174 -4.23 -1.46 8.09
N TYR A 175 -4.65 -0.35 7.50
CA TYR A 175 -5.71 -0.27 6.52
C TYR A 175 -5.20 0.39 5.24
N ILE A 176 -5.61 -0.15 4.09
CA ILE A 176 -5.47 0.45 2.78
C ILE A 176 -6.87 0.70 2.25
N MET A 177 -7.25 1.98 2.21
CA MET A 177 -8.59 2.42 1.82
C MET A 177 -8.58 2.88 0.37
N ASN A 178 -9.45 2.30 -0.47
CA ASN A 178 -9.67 2.73 -1.85
C ASN A 178 -10.97 3.54 -1.96
N ILE A 179 -10.82 4.84 -2.13
CA ILE A 179 -11.89 5.80 -1.88
C ILE A 179 -12.14 6.69 -3.09
N SER A 180 -13.33 7.26 -3.13
CA SER A 180 -13.68 8.34 -4.04
C SER A 180 -14.36 9.49 -3.32
N LYS A 181 -14.47 10.63 -3.99
CA LYS A 181 -15.49 11.63 -3.65
C LYS A 181 -16.86 10.97 -3.67
N SER A 182 -17.74 11.40 -2.78
CA SER A 182 -19.13 10.94 -2.78
C SER A 182 -19.92 11.43 -4.00
N VAL A 183 -19.62 12.65 -4.47
CA VAL A 183 -20.17 13.24 -5.68
C VAL A 183 -19.04 13.81 -6.53
N TYR A 184 -18.98 13.43 -7.80
CA TYR A 184 -17.99 13.92 -8.75
C TYR A 184 -18.48 13.77 -10.19
N ARG A 185 -17.88 14.56 -11.11
CA ARG A 185 -18.21 14.50 -12.54
C ARG A 185 -17.56 13.31 -13.19
N VAL A 186 -18.20 12.77 -14.23
CA VAL A 186 -17.60 11.74 -15.09
C VAL A 186 -16.24 12.27 -15.60
N ASN A 187 -15.20 11.43 -15.47
CA ASN A 187 -13.81 11.75 -15.80
C ASN A 187 -13.11 12.81 -14.92
N ASP A 188 -13.57 13.05 -13.68
CA ASP A 188 -12.78 13.84 -12.72
C ASP A 188 -11.51 13.06 -12.31
N PRO A 189 -10.30 13.53 -12.69
CA PRO A 189 -9.05 12.83 -12.39
C PRO A 189 -8.72 12.83 -10.89
N ASN A 190 -9.31 13.74 -10.12
CA ASN A 190 -9.10 13.89 -8.67
C ASN A 190 -10.23 13.28 -7.85
N ALA A 191 -11.11 12.49 -8.48
CA ALA A 191 -12.23 11.86 -7.79
C ALA A 191 -11.81 10.66 -6.93
N PHE A 192 -10.63 10.09 -7.16
CA PHE A 192 -10.19 8.85 -6.52
C PHE A 192 -8.91 9.07 -5.73
N ALA A 193 -8.80 8.37 -4.61
CA ALA A 193 -7.59 8.35 -3.81
C ALA A 193 -7.45 6.98 -3.13
N LYS A 194 -6.21 6.68 -2.74
CA LYS A 194 -5.88 5.58 -1.85
C LYS A 194 -5.18 6.15 -0.64
N GLU A 195 -5.61 5.72 0.54
CA GLU A 195 -5.03 6.17 1.80
C GLU A 195 -4.62 4.99 2.67
N ILE A 196 -3.47 5.12 3.33
CA ILE A 196 -3.00 4.16 4.30
C ILE A 196 -3.16 4.73 5.69
N TRP A 197 -3.86 3.98 6.53
CA TRP A 197 -4.17 4.34 7.92
C TRP A 197 -3.72 3.25 8.87
N MET A 198 -3.43 3.62 10.11
CA MET A 198 -3.14 2.68 11.18
C MET A 198 -4.05 2.95 12.36
N TYR A 199 -4.77 1.92 12.80
CA TYR A 199 -5.46 1.89 14.07
C TYR A 199 -4.55 1.27 15.13
N ILE A 200 -4.40 1.95 16.27
CA ILE A 200 -3.64 1.46 17.42
C ILE A 200 -4.58 1.45 18.63
N PRO A 201 -4.79 0.31 19.30
CA PRO A 201 -5.59 0.23 20.52
C PRO A 201 -5.13 1.27 21.57
N GLY A 202 -6.05 2.09 22.06
CA GLY A 202 -5.79 3.14 23.05
C GLY A 202 -5.26 4.47 22.48
N THR A 203 -4.69 4.49 21.26
CA THR A 203 -4.28 5.74 20.58
C THR A 203 -5.33 6.19 19.57
N GLY A 204 -6.03 5.25 18.93
CA GLY A 204 -7.01 5.53 17.88
C GLY A 204 -6.40 5.47 16.48
N THR A 205 -7.02 6.18 15.55
CA THR A 205 -6.72 6.14 14.11
C THR A 205 -5.69 7.18 13.71
N ASN A 206 -4.72 6.78 12.91
CA ASN A 206 -3.60 7.61 12.49
C ASN A 206 -3.42 7.50 10.98
N PHE A 207 -3.41 8.65 10.30
CA PHE A 207 -3.10 8.74 8.88
C PHE A 207 -1.59 8.56 8.67
N LEU A 208 -1.20 7.75 7.69
CA LEU A 208 0.21 7.56 7.31
C LEU A 208 0.54 8.30 6.02
N CYS A 209 -0.11 7.93 4.92
CA CYS A 209 0.16 8.49 3.59
C CYS A 209 -1.00 8.25 2.62
N ARG A 210 -0.92 8.88 1.44
CA ARG A 210 -1.91 8.77 0.36
C ARG A 210 -1.24 8.83 -1.02
N ASN A 211 -1.96 8.44 -2.05
CA ASN A 211 -1.49 8.44 -3.43
C ASN A 211 -1.68 9.78 -4.20
N ASN A 212 -1.46 10.93 -3.56
CA ASN A 212 -1.65 12.23 -4.23
C ASN A 212 -0.38 12.70 -4.97
N GLU A 213 -0.56 13.50 -6.03
CA GLU A 213 0.52 13.92 -6.96
C GLU A 213 1.71 14.67 -6.31
N ILE A 214 1.58 15.09 -5.05
CA ILE A 214 2.62 15.85 -4.33
C ILE A 214 3.48 14.92 -3.45
N SER A 215 2.99 13.74 -3.08
CA SER A 215 3.73 12.87 -2.15
C SER A 215 4.78 12.03 -2.87
N PRO A 216 6.04 11.97 -2.37
CA PRO A 216 7.05 11.05 -2.88
C PRO A 216 6.68 9.58 -2.66
N LEU A 217 5.67 9.30 -1.83
CA LEU A 217 5.18 7.95 -1.54
C LEU A 217 4.02 7.52 -2.44
N ALA A 218 3.53 8.39 -3.33
CA ALA A 218 2.27 8.13 -4.04
C ALA A 218 2.32 6.86 -4.89
N ASP A 219 3.39 6.68 -5.67
CA ASP A 219 3.59 5.50 -6.50
C ASP A 219 3.71 4.22 -5.66
N LEU A 220 4.28 4.30 -4.45
CA LEU A 220 4.40 3.16 -3.53
C LEU A 220 3.05 2.74 -2.94
N VAL A 221 2.17 3.70 -2.66
CA VAL A 221 0.80 3.42 -2.20
C VAL A 221 0.01 2.70 -3.30
N ASP A 222 0.11 3.19 -4.54
CA ASP A 222 -0.56 2.57 -5.69
C ASP A 222 0.00 1.18 -5.99
N GLU A 223 1.32 1.01 -5.93
CA GLU A 223 1.98 -0.28 -6.09
C GLU A 223 1.53 -1.27 -5.02
N LEU A 224 1.63 -0.90 -3.74
CA LEU A 224 1.22 -1.75 -2.63
C LEU A 224 -0.24 -2.19 -2.76
N TYR A 225 -1.16 -1.25 -3.04
CA TYR A 225 -2.56 -1.60 -3.25
C TYR A 225 -2.74 -2.59 -4.41
N SER A 226 -2.06 -2.36 -5.53
CA SER A 226 -2.14 -3.22 -6.70
C SER A 226 -1.60 -4.62 -6.40
N THR A 227 -0.48 -4.71 -5.69
CA THR A 227 0.10 -5.98 -5.21
C THR A 227 -0.88 -6.71 -4.31
N VAL A 228 -1.42 -6.05 -3.28
CA VAL A 228 -2.37 -6.69 -2.35
C VAL A 228 -3.61 -7.15 -3.11
N SER A 229 -4.21 -6.29 -3.93
CA SER A 229 -5.40 -6.59 -4.73
C SER A 229 -5.20 -7.80 -5.65
N GLU A 230 -4.06 -7.86 -6.35
CA GLU A 230 -3.75 -9.00 -7.23
C GLU A 230 -3.51 -10.27 -6.43
N ARG A 231 -2.71 -10.19 -5.36
CA ARG A 231 -2.42 -11.36 -4.53
C ARG A 231 -3.67 -11.89 -3.83
N MET A 232 -4.67 -11.05 -3.56
CA MET A 232 -5.92 -11.46 -2.90
C MET A 232 -6.88 -12.21 -3.85
N LYS A 233 -6.63 -12.20 -5.16
CA LYS A 233 -7.39 -13.00 -6.14
C LYS A 233 -7.01 -14.49 -6.12
N HIS A 234 -5.86 -14.83 -5.55
CA HIS A 234 -5.41 -16.22 -5.43
C HIS A 234 -5.91 -16.85 -4.13
N PRO A 235 -6.28 -18.15 -4.14
CA PRO A 235 -6.64 -18.85 -2.91
C PRO A 235 -5.52 -18.79 -1.88
N ARG A 236 -5.88 -18.48 -0.63
CA ARG A 236 -4.96 -18.47 0.50
C ARG A 236 -5.51 -19.37 1.59
N VAL A 237 -4.64 -20.21 2.13
CA VAL A 237 -4.97 -21.08 3.26
C VAL A 237 -4.31 -20.46 4.48
N LYS A 238 -5.12 -19.94 5.41
CA LYS A 238 -4.62 -19.44 6.70
C LYS A 238 -3.97 -20.61 7.46
N GLY A 239 -2.93 -20.35 8.26
CA GLY A 239 -2.21 -21.41 8.98
C GLY A 239 -3.11 -22.32 9.81
N GLU A 240 -4.17 -21.76 10.42
CA GLU A 240 -5.20 -22.53 11.14
C GLU A 240 -5.97 -23.48 10.22
N LEU A 241 -6.36 -23.01 9.03
CA LEU A 241 -7.01 -23.85 8.02
C LEU A 241 -6.04 -24.89 7.46
N GLN A 242 -4.76 -24.54 7.32
CA GLN A 242 -3.74 -25.47 6.85
C GLN A 242 -3.58 -26.63 7.83
N TYR A 243 -3.57 -26.36 9.14
CA TYR A 243 -3.55 -27.41 10.16
C TYR A 243 -4.74 -28.37 10.02
N VAL A 244 -5.96 -27.84 9.84
CA VAL A 244 -7.16 -28.65 9.66
C VAL A 244 -7.10 -29.46 8.36
N ILE A 245 -6.68 -28.83 7.25
CA ILE A 245 -6.52 -29.52 5.96
C ILE A 245 -5.45 -30.61 6.08
N ASP A 246 -4.30 -30.32 6.68
CA ASP A 246 -3.21 -31.28 6.86
C ASP A 246 -3.64 -32.47 7.74
N SER A 247 -4.48 -32.23 8.75
CA SER A 247 -5.05 -33.28 9.61
C SER A 247 -6.00 -34.17 8.81
N PHE A 248 -6.92 -33.58 8.05
CA PHE A 248 -7.79 -34.31 7.13
C PHE A 248 -6.98 -35.12 6.10
N MET A 249 -5.94 -34.54 5.50
CA MET A 249 -5.08 -35.20 4.51
C MET A 249 -4.26 -36.35 5.09
N LYS A 250 -4.14 -36.43 6.42
CA LYS A 250 -3.47 -37.52 7.15
C LYS A 250 -4.45 -38.51 7.77
N ASP A 251 -5.75 -38.37 7.49
CA ASP A 251 -6.83 -39.12 8.14
C ASP A 251 -6.76 -39.04 9.68
N ASP A 252 -6.27 -37.91 10.22
CA ASP A 252 -6.10 -37.69 11.65
C ASP A 252 -7.39 -37.16 12.27
N VAL A 253 -8.10 -38.05 12.96
CA VAL A 253 -9.35 -37.78 13.68
C VAL A 253 -9.15 -37.86 15.20
N SER A 254 -7.90 -37.73 15.69
CA SER A 254 -7.60 -37.98 17.11
C SER A 254 -8.27 -36.99 18.08
N ASP A 255 -8.62 -35.81 17.61
CA ASP A 255 -9.31 -34.75 18.36
C ASP A 255 -10.82 -34.68 18.04
N ASP A 256 -11.34 -35.56 17.18
CA ASP A 256 -12.78 -35.66 16.94
C ASP A 256 -13.43 -36.38 18.12
N ASP A 257 -14.39 -35.72 18.79
CA ASP A 257 -15.21 -36.36 19.82
C ASP A 257 -15.92 -37.59 19.19
N ASP A 258 -15.71 -38.78 19.75
CA ASP A 258 -16.32 -40.09 19.37
C ASP A 258 -17.87 -40.10 19.38
N THR A 259 -18.53 -38.95 19.56
CA THR A 259 -19.96 -38.80 19.80
C THR A 259 -20.76 -38.21 18.64
N ILE A 260 -20.18 -38.00 17.45
CA ILE A 260 -20.99 -37.65 16.27
C ILE A 260 -21.47 -38.95 15.61
N PRO A 261 -22.74 -39.36 15.78
CA PRO A 261 -23.27 -40.47 15.01
C PRO A 261 -23.53 -39.97 13.59
N PHE A 262 -23.04 -40.71 12.61
CA PHE A 262 -23.45 -40.59 11.21
C PHE A 262 -24.97 -40.49 11.06
#